data_AF-A0A7J4HZ14-F1
#
_entry.id   AF-A0A7J4HZ14-F1
#
_cell.length_a   1.000
_cell.length_b   1.000
_cell.length_c   1.000
_cell.angle_alpha   90.00
_cell.angle_beta   90.00
_cell.angle_gamma   90.00
#
_symmetry.space_group_name_H-M   'P 1'
#
loop_
_entity.id
_entity.type
_entity.pdbx_description
1 polymer ?
#
loop_
_entity_poly.entity_id
_entity_poly.type
_entity_poly.pdbx_seq_one_letter_code
_entity_poly.pdbx_strand_id
1 'polypeptide(L)'
;MKVKFDELAKLIDAISLTKRSKIQYEDRIYFIEPNGREGPEAEFFPSGTYNGADIYIWNKVRREFRRPMILHEVIEADLFLHQKVPKSDAHKTAMKYDKDYAKNSLDSQTLKEYEEFRTSISEFIK
;
A
#
# COMPACT_ATOMS: atom_id res chain seq x y z
N MET A 1 16.23 8.42 -4.60
CA MET A 1 14.89 7.94 -4.19
C MET A 1 14.51 8.65 -2.91
N LYS A 2 13.39 9.38 -2.89
CA LYS A 2 12.95 10.11 -1.70
C LYS A 2 11.51 9.76 -1.41
N VAL A 3 11.28 8.99 -0.35
CA VAL A 3 9.95 8.70 0.19
C VAL A 3 9.82 9.47 1.51
N LYS A 4 8.84 10.36 1.62
CA LYS A 4 8.54 11.06 2.88
C LYS A 4 7.62 10.19 3.73
N PHE A 5 8.21 9.15 4.29
CA PHE A 5 7.49 8.09 5.01
C PHE A 5 6.54 8.63 6.08
N ASP A 6 7.00 9.52 6.95
CA ASP A 6 6.18 10.05 8.05
C ASP A 6 4.97 10.87 7.57
N GLU A 7 5.12 11.58 6.45
CA GLU A 7 4.02 12.33 5.83
C GLU A 7 2.98 11.34 5.28
N LEU A 8 3.43 10.34 4.55
CA LEU A 8 2.56 9.35 3.93
C LEU A 8 1.84 8.48 4.97
N ALA A 9 2.54 8.05 6.03
CA ALA A 9 1.97 7.30 7.13
C ALA A 9 0.80 8.05 7.77
N LYS A 10 0.97 9.35 8.07
CA LYS A 10 -0.10 10.21 8.62
C LYS A 10 -1.30 10.32 7.68
N LEU A 11 -1.06 10.45 6.37
CA LEU A 11 -2.14 10.49 5.38
C LEU A 11 -2.94 9.18 5.37
N ILE A 12 -2.25 8.04 5.46
CA ILE A 12 -2.86 6.71 5.47
C ILE A 12 -3.60 6.43 6.79
N ASP A 13 -3.13 6.94 7.92
CA ASP A 13 -3.84 6.82 9.19
C ASP A 13 -5.21 7.50 9.12
N ALA A 14 -5.31 8.61 8.39
CA ALA A 14 -6.50 9.43 8.27
C ALA A 14 -7.56 8.92 7.28
N ILE A 15 -7.25 7.95 6.42
CA ILE A 15 -8.21 7.45 5.42
C ILE A 15 -9.29 6.56 6.04
N SER A 16 -10.43 6.47 5.36
CA SER A 16 -11.42 5.44 5.69
C SER A 16 -11.08 4.11 5.02
N LEU A 17 -11.20 3.02 5.80
CA LEU A 17 -11.12 1.65 5.31
C LEU A 17 -12.49 1.05 4.92
N THR A 18 -13.56 1.86 4.92
CA THR A 18 -14.93 1.39 4.59
C THR A 18 -15.56 2.10 3.40
N LYS A 19 -15.01 3.24 2.98
CA LYS A 19 -15.43 4.00 1.80
C LYS A 19 -14.23 4.45 1.00
N ARG A 20 -14.45 4.68 -0.30
CA ARG A 20 -13.42 5.24 -1.18
C ARG A 20 -12.82 6.50 -0.56
N SER A 21 -11.50 6.55 -0.52
CA SER A 21 -10.74 7.65 0.08
C SER A 21 -9.78 8.25 -0.94
N LYS A 22 -9.33 9.47 -0.70
CA LYS A 22 -8.33 10.16 -1.52
C LYS A 22 -7.15 10.54 -0.64
N ILE A 23 -5.95 10.16 -1.07
CA ILE A 23 -4.67 10.64 -0.54
C ILE A 23 -4.09 11.62 -1.56
N GLN A 24 -3.67 12.78 -1.09
CA GLN A 24 -2.86 13.70 -1.89
C GLN A 24 -1.47 13.75 -1.29
N TYR A 25 -0.48 13.32 -2.05
CA TYR A 25 0.91 13.17 -1.61
C TYR A 25 1.83 13.89 -2.61
N GLU A 26 2.41 15.01 -2.17
CA GLU A 26 2.99 16.03 -3.05
C GLU A 26 1.97 16.51 -4.10
N ASP A 27 2.28 16.44 -5.39
CA ASP A 27 1.42 16.82 -6.52
C ASP A 27 0.66 15.61 -7.12
N ARG A 28 0.60 14.49 -6.40
CA ARG A 28 0.02 13.22 -6.86
C ARG A 28 -1.24 12.86 -6.08
N ILE A 29 -2.19 12.24 -6.77
CA ILE A 29 -3.48 11.82 -6.23
C ILE A 29 -3.55 10.30 -6.25
N TYR A 30 -3.85 9.70 -5.10
CA TYR A 30 -4.10 8.27 -4.98
C TYR A 30 -5.51 8.05 -4.45
N PHE A 31 -6.35 7.37 -5.22
CA PHE A 31 -7.66 6.95 -4.75
C PHE A 31 -7.58 5.55 -4.16
N ILE A 32 -8.09 5.38 -2.95
CA ILE A 32 -8.07 4.10 -2.25
C ILE A 32 -9.48 3.51 -2.30
N GLU A 33 -9.62 2.38 -2.97
CA GLU A 33 -10.83 1.56 -2.99
C GLU A 33 -10.68 0.42 -1.97
N PRO A 34 -11.29 0.54 -0.77
CA PRO A 34 -11.07 -0.42 0.31
C PRO A 34 -11.79 -1.77 0.09
N ASN A 35 -12.65 -1.89 -0.92
CA ASN A 35 -13.35 -3.14 -1.23
C ASN A 35 -13.25 -3.47 -2.72
N GLY A 36 -12.03 -3.80 -3.14
CA GLY A 36 -11.73 -4.24 -4.49
C GLY A 36 -12.26 -5.65 -4.80
N ARG A 37 -11.53 -6.37 -5.66
CA ARG A 37 -11.88 -7.72 -6.10
C ARG A 37 -11.80 -8.75 -4.96
N GLU A 38 -12.24 -9.96 -5.25
CA GLU A 38 -12.10 -11.07 -4.31
C GLU A 38 -10.64 -11.57 -4.26
N GLY A 39 -10.07 -11.62 -3.05
CA GLY A 39 -8.77 -12.25 -2.79
C GLY A 39 -7.93 -11.53 -1.73
N PRO A 40 -6.69 -12.00 -1.46
CA PRO A 40 -5.87 -11.54 -0.35
C PRO A 40 -4.85 -10.45 -0.73
N GLU A 41 -5.05 -9.71 -1.82
CA GLU A 41 -4.01 -8.82 -2.37
C GLU A 41 -4.38 -7.33 -2.32
N ALA A 42 -3.39 -6.50 -2.65
CA ALA A 42 -3.57 -5.11 -2.97
C ALA A 42 -2.89 -4.86 -4.32
N GLU A 43 -3.43 -3.93 -5.10
CA GLU A 43 -2.88 -3.62 -6.43
C GLU A 43 -3.12 -2.16 -6.76
N PHE A 44 -2.15 -1.53 -7.42
CA PHE A 44 -2.30 -0.20 -8.00
C PHE A 44 -2.49 -0.24 -9.53
N PHE A 45 -3.31 0.68 -10.03
CA PHE A 45 -3.50 0.93 -11.46
C PHE A 45 -3.15 2.39 -11.77
N PRO A 46 -2.18 2.65 -12.66
CA PRO A 46 -1.86 4.02 -13.08
C PRO A 46 -3.07 4.70 -13.71
N SER A 47 -3.32 5.96 -13.36
CA SER A 47 -4.42 6.72 -13.94
C SER A 47 -4.04 7.36 -15.27
N GLY A 48 -4.95 7.32 -16.24
CA GLY A 48 -4.86 8.08 -17.47
C GLY A 48 -5.46 9.50 -17.38
N THR A 49 -6.09 9.87 -16.26
CA THR A 49 -6.87 11.12 -16.12
C THR A 49 -6.34 12.06 -15.06
N TYR A 50 -5.47 11.61 -14.16
CA TYR A 50 -4.83 12.42 -13.13
C TYR A 50 -3.41 11.90 -12.84
N ASN A 51 -2.58 12.76 -12.24
CA ASN A 51 -1.22 12.40 -11.85
C ASN A 51 -1.23 11.48 -10.62
N GLY A 52 -1.20 10.17 -10.81
CA GLY A 52 -1.16 9.18 -9.72
C GLY A 52 -1.79 7.84 -10.09
N ALA A 53 -2.41 7.17 -9.12
CA ALA A 53 -2.95 5.81 -9.29
C ALA A 53 -4.21 5.54 -8.47
N ASP A 54 -5.03 4.60 -8.93
CA ASP A 54 -6.08 3.97 -8.12
C ASP A 54 -5.48 2.76 -7.40
N ILE A 55 -5.70 2.65 -6.09
CA ILE A 55 -5.22 1.59 -5.20
C ILE A 55 -6.41 0.75 -4.78
N TYR A 56 -6.38 -0.55 -5.02
CA TYR A 56 -7.44 -1.47 -4.66
C TYR A 56 -6.98 -2.41 -3.55
N ILE A 57 -7.72 -2.45 -2.46
CA ILE A 57 -7.52 -3.44 -1.39
C ILE A 57 -8.58 -4.52 -1.53
N TRP A 58 -8.15 -5.75 -1.75
CA TRP A 58 -9.07 -6.85 -2.02
C TRP A 58 -9.78 -7.29 -0.74
N ASN A 59 -10.95 -7.90 -0.93
CA ASN A 59 -11.90 -8.08 0.17
C ASN A 59 -11.47 -9.12 1.23
N LYS A 60 -10.52 -10.03 0.94
CA LYS A 60 -10.00 -11.01 1.91
C LYS A 60 -8.80 -10.47 2.70
N VAL A 61 -8.36 -9.25 2.42
CA VAL A 61 -7.36 -8.57 3.27
C VAL A 61 -8.02 -8.18 4.60
N ARG A 62 -7.49 -8.75 5.69
CA ARG A 62 -7.88 -8.42 7.06
C ARG A 62 -7.74 -6.92 7.31
N ARG A 63 -8.69 -6.35 8.05
CA ARG A 63 -8.81 -4.89 8.25
C ARG A 63 -7.53 -4.27 8.80
N GLU A 64 -6.87 -4.96 9.71
CA GLU A 64 -5.63 -4.56 10.37
C GLU A 64 -4.46 -4.44 9.37
N PHE A 65 -4.45 -5.29 8.34
CA PHE A 65 -3.38 -5.36 7.35
C PHE A 65 -3.55 -4.34 6.22
N ARG A 66 -4.74 -3.76 6.09
CA ARG A 66 -5.06 -2.87 4.97
C ARG A 66 -4.16 -1.64 4.93
N ARG A 67 -3.89 -0.98 6.06
CA ARG A 67 -3.05 0.22 6.06
C ARG A 67 -1.59 -0.04 5.64
N PRO A 68 -0.90 -1.06 6.20
CA PRO A 68 0.40 -1.47 5.68
C PRO A 68 0.39 -1.74 4.16
N MET A 69 -0.65 -2.43 3.65
CA MET A 69 -0.76 -2.71 2.22
C MET A 69 -1.06 -1.47 1.38
N ILE A 70 -1.92 -0.56 1.85
CA ILE A 70 -2.17 0.72 1.17
C ILE A 70 -0.86 1.51 1.07
N LEU A 71 -0.08 1.53 2.15
CA LEU A 71 1.23 2.20 2.16
C LEU A 71 2.19 1.55 1.16
N HIS A 72 2.21 0.21 1.09
CA HIS A 72 2.97 -0.52 0.08
C HIS A 72 2.62 -0.04 -1.34
N GLU A 73 1.35 -0.10 -1.71
CA GLU A 73 0.92 0.22 -3.07
C GLU A 73 1.14 1.69 -3.43
N VAL A 74 0.92 2.62 -2.49
CA VAL A 74 1.16 4.06 -2.75
C VAL A 74 2.66 4.33 -2.94
N ILE A 75 3.54 3.72 -2.14
CA ILE A 75 4.98 3.86 -2.31
C ILE A 75 5.45 3.20 -3.61
N GLU A 76 5.00 1.99 -3.92
CA GLU A 76 5.37 1.31 -5.15
C GLU A 76 4.93 2.12 -6.38
N ALA A 77 3.69 2.60 -6.38
CA ALA A 77 3.17 3.47 -7.44
C ALA A 77 3.97 4.76 -7.56
N ASP A 78 4.32 5.42 -6.46
CA ASP A 78 5.14 6.63 -6.49
C ASP A 78 6.52 6.41 -7.12
N LEU A 79 7.20 5.38 -6.63
CA LEU A 79 8.54 5.04 -7.08
C LEU A 79 8.57 4.66 -8.55
N PHE A 80 7.63 3.83 -8.98
CA PHE A 80 7.56 3.34 -10.35
C PHE A 80 7.12 4.43 -11.32
N LEU A 81 6.00 5.11 -11.04
CA LEU A 81 5.38 6.04 -12.00
C LEU A 81 6.06 7.39 -12.04
N HIS A 82 6.54 7.90 -10.90
CA HIS A 82 6.99 9.29 -10.80
C HIS A 82 8.49 9.41 -10.56
N GLN A 83 9.11 8.45 -9.85
CA GLN A 83 10.56 8.42 -9.65
C GLN A 83 11.30 7.54 -10.68
N LYS A 84 10.57 6.88 -11.59
CA LYS A 84 11.09 6.01 -12.66
C LYS A 84 12.00 4.89 -12.14
N VAL A 85 11.75 4.43 -10.92
CA VAL A 85 12.45 3.28 -10.33
C VAL A 85 11.92 2.01 -11.01
N PRO A 86 12.78 1.05 -11.42
CA PRO A 86 12.33 -0.22 -11.97
C PRO A 86 11.31 -0.91 -11.04
N LYS A 87 10.26 -1.52 -11.59
CA LYS A 87 9.15 -2.10 -10.80
C LYS A 87 9.65 -3.06 -9.70
N SER A 88 10.63 -3.91 -10.01
CA SER A 88 11.22 -4.83 -9.03
C SER A 88 11.86 -4.11 -7.83
N ASP A 89 12.54 -2.99 -8.07
CA ASP A 89 13.21 -2.22 -7.01
C ASP A 89 12.24 -1.33 -6.24
N ALA A 90 11.21 -0.80 -6.93
CA ALA A 90 10.09 -0.10 -6.31
C ALA A 90 9.36 -1.03 -5.31
N HIS A 91 9.03 -2.25 -5.75
CA HIS A 91 8.40 -3.27 -4.92
C HIS A 91 9.24 -3.63 -3.69
N LYS A 92 10.53 -3.95 -3.87
CA LYS A 92 11.45 -4.25 -2.76
C LYS A 92 11.57 -3.09 -1.77
N THR A 93 11.48 -1.86 -2.25
CA THR A 93 11.52 -0.67 -1.39
C THR A 93 10.21 -0.53 -0.61
N ALA A 94 9.06 -0.67 -1.27
CA ALA A 94 7.75 -0.64 -0.63
C ALA A 94 7.60 -1.72 0.44
N MET A 95 8.15 -2.93 0.22
CA MET A 95 8.23 -4.02 1.21
C MET A 95 9.04 -3.71 2.47
N LYS A 96 9.91 -2.69 2.45
CA LYS A 96 10.63 -2.26 3.66
C LYS A 96 9.74 -1.31 4.45
N TYR A 97 9.13 -0.35 3.77
CA TYR A 97 8.27 0.64 4.40
C TYR A 97 6.98 0.06 4.94
N ASP A 98 6.35 -0.90 4.26
CA ASP A 98 5.14 -1.56 4.78
C ASP A 98 5.41 -2.34 6.07
N LYS A 99 6.58 -3.00 6.17
CA LYS A 99 7.04 -3.69 7.39
C LYS A 99 7.33 -2.71 8.51
N ASP A 100 8.02 -1.61 8.21
CA ASP A 100 8.32 -0.60 9.21
C ASP A 100 7.05 0.09 9.72
N TYR A 101 6.08 0.33 8.84
CA TYR A 101 4.76 0.82 9.23
C TYR A 101 3.99 -0.20 10.08
N ALA A 102 3.98 -1.48 9.68
CA ALA A 102 3.32 -2.55 10.43
C ALA A 102 3.90 -2.70 11.85
N LYS A 103 5.23 -2.67 12.00
CA LYS A 103 5.91 -2.74 13.31
C LYS A 103 5.50 -1.63 14.27
N ASN A 104 5.18 -0.45 13.75
CA ASN A 104 4.82 0.72 14.54
C ASN A 104 3.30 0.83 14.80
N SER A 105 2.48 0.13 14.03
CA SER A 105 1.01 0.29 14.05
C SER A 105 0.25 -0.94 14.55
N LEU A 106 0.87 -2.12 14.52
CA LEU A 106 0.27 -3.39 14.94
C LEU A 106 0.84 -3.85 16.27
N ASP A 107 0.01 -4.50 17.10
CA ASP A 107 0.50 -5.23 18.26
C ASP A 107 1.35 -6.45 17.83
N SER A 108 2.09 -7.02 18.77
CA SER A 108 3.05 -8.10 18.47
C SER A 108 2.41 -9.35 17.85
N GLN A 109 1.17 -9.70 18.24
CA GLN A 109 0.48 -10.86 17.69
C GLN A 109 0.01 -10.56 16.27
N THR A 110 -0.63 -9.41 16.07
CA THR A 110 -1.12 -8.99 14.76
C THR A 110 0.02 -8.75 13.76
N LEU A 111 1.17 -8.25 14.21
CA LEU A 111 2.38 -8.10 13.40
C LEU A 111 2.88 -9.44 12.87
N LYS A 112 2.95 -10.46 13.72
CA LYS A 112 3.38 -11.80 13.31
C LYS A 112 2.44 -12.38 12.25
N GLU A 113 1.13 -12.25 12.46
CA GLU A 113 0.12 -12.69 11.49
C GLU A 113 0.22 -11.94 10.16
N TYR A 114 0.58 -10.64 10.20
CA TYR A 114 0.84 -9.86 8.99
C TYR A 114 2.06 -10.37 8.23
N GLU A 115 3.16 -10.67 8.92
CA GLU A 115 4.38 -11.21 8.30
C GLU A 115 4.16 -12.59 7.65
N GLU A 116 3.39 -13.46 8.31
CA GLU A 116 2.97 -14.76 7.77
C GLU A 116 2.10 -14.57 6.52
N PHE A 117 1.15 -13.64 6.56
CA PHE A 117 0.30 -13.28 5.43
C PHE A 117 1.09 -12.71 4.24
N ARG A 118 2.10 -11.86 4.47
CA ARG A 118 2.95 -11.33 3.38
C ARG A 118 3.80 -12.42 2.73
N THR A 119 4.24 -13.40 3.52
CA THR A 119 4.97 -14.58 3.01
C THR A 119 4.07 -15.43 2.12
N SER A 120 2.84 -15.73 2.55
CA SER A 120 1.93 -16.59 1.79
C SER A 120 1.51 -16.00 0.44
N ILE A 121 1.29 -14.68 0.36
CA ILE A 121 1.00 -14.01 -0.93
C ILE A 121 2.22 -14.07 -1.86
N SER A 122 3.42 -13.86 -1.33
CA SER A 122 4.65 -13.89 -2.12
C SER A 122 4.92 -15.27 -2.73
N GLU A 123 4.48 -16.34 -2.07
CA GLU A 123 4.56 -17.72 -2.56
C GLU A 123 3.48 -18.04 -3.60
N PHE A 124 2.32 -17.40 -3.53
CA PHE A 124 1.21 -17.60 -4.47
C PHE A 124 1.44 -16.93 -5.84
N ILE A 125 2.30 -15.91 -5.90
CA ILE A 125 2.58 -15.12 -7.12
C ILE A 125 3.80 -15.67 -7.92
N LYS A 126 4.43 -16.75 -7.47
CA LYS A 126 5.51 -17.45 -8.21
C LYS A 126 4.97 -18.48 -9.21
#